data_AF-A0A3A8AAQ9-F1
#
_entry.id   AF-A0A3A8AAQ9-F1
#
_cell.length_a   1.000
_cell.length_b   1.000
_cell.length_c   1.000
_cell.angle_alpha   90.00
_cell.angle_beta   90.00
_cell.angle_gamma   90.00
#
_symmetry.space_group_name_H-M   'P 1'
#
loop_
_entity.id
_entity.type
_entity.pdbx_description
1 polymer ?
#
loop_
_entity_poly.entity_id
_entity_poly.type
_entity_poly.pdbx_seq_one_letter_code
_entity_poly.pdbx_strand_id
1 'polypeptide(L)' 'MNFNLIAQLTFAGALIGFLIGPNSLDEFIGIIPNNPVPMNIFGGALIGAALGVLGSLTKEIE' A
#
# COMPACT_ATOMS: atom_id res chain seq x y z
N MET A 1 -3.15 -14.72 13.85
CA MET A 1 -2.68 -13.76 12.83
C MET A 1 -2.32 -14.48 11.52
N ASN A 2 -2.98 -14.16 10.41
CA ASN A 2 -2.79 -14.78 9.09
C ASN A 2 -1.71 -14.05 8.28
N PHE A 3 -0.46 -14.51 8.43
CA PHE A 3 0.70 -13.94 7.73
C PHE A 3 0.61 -14.02 6.20
N ASN A 4 -0.11 -15.00 5.66
CA ASN A 4 -0.25 -15.16 4.20
C ASN A 4 -1.14 -14.05 3.62
N LEU A 5 -2.23 -13.71 4.31
CA LEU A 5 -3.10 -12.58 3.96
C LEU A 5 -2.34 -11.25 4.03
N ILE A 6 -1.53 -11.05 5.09
CA ILE A 6 -0.70 -9.85 5.25
C ILE A 6 0.29 -9.73 4.09
N ALA A 7 0.99 -10.80 3.75
CA ALA A 7 1.96 -10.80 2.65
C ALA A 7 1.30 -10.50 1.30
N GLN A 8 0.14 -11.10 1.01
CA GLN A 8 -0.61 -10.87 -0.23
C GLN A 8 -1.05 -9.41 -0.35
N LEU A 9 -1.59 -8.83 0.72
CA LEU A 9 -2.06 -7.44 0.70
C LEU A 9 -0.90 -6.44 0.69
N THR A 10 0.21 -6.74 1.37
CA THR A 10 1.46 -5.96 1.27
C THR A 10 1.97 -5.92 -0.16
N PHE A 11 2.02 -7.09 -0.82
CA PHE A 11 2.48 -7.19 -2.21
C PHE A 11 1.52 -6.50 -3.17
N ALA A 12 0.21 -6.67 -3.01
CA ALA A 12 -0.81 -5.97 -3.79
C ALA A 12 -0.69 -4.45 -3.63
N GLY A 13 -0.52 -3.97 -2.40
CA GLY A 13 -0.29 -2.56 -2.11
C GLY A 13 0.98 -2.03 -2.78
N ALA A 14 2.08 -2.79 -2.75
CA ALA A 14 3.31 -2.43 -3.43
C ALA A 14 3.15 -2.33 -4.96
N LEU A 15 2.40 -3.26 -5.57
CA LEU A 15 2.07 -3.23 -7.00
C LEU A 15 1.19 -2.04 -7.38
N ILE A 16 0.21 -1.71 -6.55
CA ILE A 16 -0.62 -0.51 -6.75
C ILE A 16 0.26 0.74 -6.65
N GLY A 17 1.15 0.80 -5.64
CA GLY A 17 2.15 1.85 -5.49
C GLY A 17 3.10 1.97 -6.69
N PHE A 18 3.50 0.86 -7.31
CA PHE A 18 4.28 0.84 -8.55
C PHE A 18 3.50 1.41 -9.74
N LEU A 19 2.20 1.11 -9.84
CA LEU A 19 1.32 1.62 -10.89
C LEU A 19 0.98 3.11 -10.73
N ILE A 20 1.07 3.63 -9.51
CA ILE A 20 1.00 5.07 -9.22
C ILE A 20 2.30 5.71 -9.73
N GLY A 21 2.27 6.17 -10.98
CA GLY A 21 3.41 6.80 -11.65
C GLY A 21 3.91 8.06 -10.91
N PRO A 22 5.13 8.52 -11.21
CA PRO A 22 5.82 9.57 -10.46
C PRO A 22 5.03 10.89 -10.34
N ASN A 23 4.14 11.19 -11.30
CA ASN A 23 3.34 12.42 -11.31
C ASN A 23 1.89 12.25 -10.80
N SER A 24 1.45 11.01 -10.51
CA SER A 24 0.03 10.75 -10.22
C SER A 24 -0.42 11.23 -8.84
N LEU A 25 0.49 11.29 -7.86
CA LEU A 25 0.21 11.88 -6.54
C LEU A 25 0.29 13.41 -6.56
N ASP A 26 1.17 13.97 -7.38
CA ASP A 26 1.26 15.42 -7.62
C ASP A 26 -0.03 15.95 -8.26
N GLU A 27 -0.62 15.19 -9.21
CA GLU A 27 -1.90 15.51 -9.84
C GLU A 27 -3.11 15.38 -8.89
N PHE A 28 -3.06 14.49 -7.90
CA PHE A 28 -4.21 14.20 -7.03
C PHE A 28 -4.30 15.10 -5.80
N ILE A 29 -3.16 15.54 -5.25
CA ILE A 29 -3.10 16.26 -3.96
C ILE A 29 -2.50 17.67 -4.10
N GLY A 30 -1.86 18.00 -5.23
CA GLY A 30 -1.31 19.34 -5.48
C GLY A 30 -0.14 19.73 -4.57
N ILE A 31 0.43 18.78 -3.82
CA ILE A 31 1.55 19.00 -2.89
C ILE A 31 2.80 18.45 -3.56
N ILE A 32 3.64 19.35 -4.09
CA ILE A 32 4.93 19.01 -4.69
C ILE A 32 5.89 18.54 -3.58
N PRO A 33 6.34 17.28 -3.64
CA PRO A 33 7.75 17.03 -3.82
C PRO A 33 7.96 15.98 -4.92
N ASN A 34 9.07 16.11 -5.66
CA ASN A 34 9.59 15.09 -6.58
C ASN A 34 9.33 13.68 -6.03
N ASN A 35 8.28 13.00 -6.50
CA ASN A 35 7.77 11.78 -5.87
C ASN A 35 8.34 10.55 -6.60
N PRO A 36 9.40 9.94 -6.07
CA PRO A 36 10.07 8.87 -6.77
C PRO A 36 9.21 7.60 -6.68
N VAL A 37 9.13 6.84 -7.78
CA VAL A 37 8.40 5.56 -7.85
C VAL A 37 8.66 4.64 -6.63
N PRO A 38 9.90 4.50 -6.11
CA PRO A 38 10.16 3.77 -4.87
C PRO A 38 9.30 4.22 -3.67
N MET A 39 9.05 5.52 -3.49
CA MET A 39 8.25 6.03 -2.38
C MET A 39 6.78 5.58 -2.49
N ASN A 40 6.24 5.56 -3.71
CA ASN A 40 4.88 5.05 -3.96
C ASN A 40 4.78 3.55 -3.68
N ILE A 41 5.80 2.77 -4.09
CA ILE A 41 5.88 1.34 -3.78
C ILE A 41 5.90 1.12 -2.27
N PHE A 42 6.76 1.85 -1.54
CA PHE A 42 6.84 1.70 -0.08
C PHE A 42 5.56 2.15 0.63
N GLY A 43 4.97 3.27 0.21
CA GLY A 43 3.69 3.74 0.75
C GLY A 43 2.58 2.73 0.51
N GLY A 44 2.47 2.21 -0.72
CA GLY A 44 1.52 1.16 -1.08
C GLY A 44 1.74 -0.12 -0.29
N ALA A 45 2.99 -0.58 -0.13
CA ALA A 45 3.33 -1.75 0.67
C ALA A 45 2.92 -1.60 2.14
N LEU A 46 3.18 -0.44 2.74
CA LEU A 46 2.80 -0.13 4.12
C LEU A 46 1.26 -0.13 4.30
N ILE A 47 0.54 0.49 3.38
CA ILE A 47 -0.94 0.50 3.39
C ILE A 47 -1.47 -0.93 3.24
N GLY A 48 -0.92 -1.70 2.30
CA GLY A 48 -1.27 -3.10 2.09
C GLY A 48 -1.02 -3.98 3.32
N ALA A 49 0.12 -3.81 3.98
CA ALA A 49 0.44 -4.52 5.21
C ALA A 49 -0.54 -4.18 6.34
N ALA A 50 -0.87 -2.89 6.51
CA ALA A 50 -1.83 -2.44 7.51
C ALA A 50 -3.23 -3.02 7.26
N LEU A 51 -3.70 -3.02 6.01
CA LEU A 51 -4.97 -3.64 5.63
C LEU A 51 -4.97 -5.16 5.86
N GLY A 52 -3.83 -5.83 5.63
CA GLY A 52 -3.70 -7.25 5.91
C GLY A 52 -3.70 -7.59 7.38
N VAL A 53 -3.11 -6.73 8.23
CA VAL A 53 -3.19 -6.88 9.68
C VAL A 53 -4.62 -6.68 10.14
N LEU A 54 -5.29 -5.60 9.70
CA LEU A 54 -6.69 -5.33 10.02
C LEU A 54 -7.60 -6.48 9.55
N GLY A 55 -7.45 -6.94 8.31
CA GLY A 55 -8.21 -8.06 7.75
C GLY A 55 -7.93 -9.38 8.47
N SER A 56 -6.72 -9.58 9.00
CA SER A 56 -6.42 -10.74 9.84
C SER A 56 -7.09 -10.65 11.21
N LEU A 57 -7.23 -9.45 11.78
CA LEU A 57 -7.86 -9.26 13.08
C LEU A 57 -9.38 -9.36 12.98
N THR A 58 -9.99 -8.82 11.92
CA THR A 58 -11.45 -8.93 11.71
C THR A 58 -11.89 -10.37 11.45
N LYS A 59 -11.08 -11.16 10.72
CA LYS A 59 -11.32 -12.59 10.52
C LYS A 59 -11.22 -13.45 11.78
N GLU A 60 -10.60 -12.95 12.85
CA GLU A 60 -10.54 -13.64 14.14
C GLU A 60 -11.73 -13.29 15.05
N ILE A 61 -12.55 -12.30 14.68
CA ILE A 61 -13.73 -11.85 15.44
C ILE A 61 -15.03 -12.50 14.94
N GLU A 62 -15.04 -13.09 13.74
CA GLU A 62 -16.08 -14.03 13.25
C GLU A 62 -15.82 -15.46 13.74
#